data_AF-A0AAV0UQ49-F1
#
_entry.id   AF-A0AAV0UQ49-F1
#
_cell.length_a   1.000
_cell.length_b   1.000
_cell.length_c   1.000
_cell.angle_alpha   90.00
_cell.angle_beta   90.00
_cell.angle_gamma   90.00
#
_symmetry.space_group_name_H-M   'P 1'
#
loop_
_entity.id
_entity.type
_entity.pdbx_description
1 polymer ?
#
loop_
_entity_poly.entity_id
_entity_poly.type
_entity_poly.pdbx_seq_one_letter_code
_entity_poly.pdbx_strand_id
1 'polypeptide(L)'
;MKTAATHFGVHRATIRRLWKLHMASSVTDGLAGNVASRIKGHSGRKPKIPDEELKARIAAIPVERRMTGRGLSTALQVSNSVVVRLIKSGKLRRHPKKLHYIM
;
A
#
# COMPACT_ATOMS: atom_id res chain seq x y z
N MET A 1 24.23 -19.25 -11.42
CA MET A 1 24.22 -17.92 -10.73
C MET A 1 25.45 -17.07 -11.06
N LYS A 2 26.70 -17.57 -10.87
CA LYS A 2 27.93 -16.81 -11.21
C LYS A 2 28.05 -16.51 -12.72
N THR A 3 27.84 -17.51 -13.57
CA THR A 3 27.86 -17.37 -15.04
C THR A 3 26.88 -16.30 -15.54
N ALA A 4 25.62 -16.38 -15.11
CA ALA A 4 24.60 -15.37 -15.42
C ALA A 4 24.97 -13.97 -14.87
N ALA A 5 25.50 -13.89 -13.65
CA ALA A 5 25.93 -12.62 -13.06
C ALA A 5 27.04 -11.95 -13.88
N THR A 6 28.03 -12.71 -14.35
CA THR A 6 29.08 -12.22 -15.24
C THR A 6 28.52 -11.81 -16.60
N HIS A 7 27.64 -12.62 -17.20
CA HIS A 7 27.04 -12.34 -18.51
C HIS A 7 26.23 -11.03 -18.52
N PHE A 8 25.44 -10.78 -17.47
CA PHE A 8 24.62 -9.58 -17.36
C PHE A 8 25.33 -8.40 -16.65
N GLY A 9 26.58 -8.56 -16.22
CA GLY A 9 27.33 -7.50 -15.51
C GLY A 9 26.71 -7.07 -14.18
N VAL A 10 25.98 -7.95 -13.49
CA VAL A 10 25.28 -7.63 -12.23
C VAL A 10 25.77 -8.51 -11.08
N HIS A 11 25.64 -8.02 -9.84
CA HIS A 11 26.01 -8.82 -8.68
C HIS A 11 25.12 -10.08 -8.55
N ARG A 12 25.72 -11.21 -8.12
CA ARG A 12 25.04 -12.51 -7.92
C ARG A 12 23.76 -12.43 -7.07
N ALA A 13 23.67 -11.46 -6.15
CA ALA A 13 22.49 -11.25 -5.33
C ALA A 13 21.28 -10.76 -6.15
N THR A 14 21.51 -9.98 -7.20
CA THR A 14 20.47 -9.49 -8.11
C THR A 14 19.87 -10.65 -8.89
N ILE A 15 20.70 -11.51 -9.48
CA ILE A 15 20.23 -12.71 -10.18
C ILE A 15 19.43 -13.61 -9.23
N ARG A 16 19.95 -13.84 -8.01
CA ARG A 16 19.24 -14.63 -6.99
C ARG A 16 17.88 -14.03 -6.62
N ARG A 17 17.80 -12.71 -6.45
CA ARG A 17 16.56 -11.99 -6.14
C ARG A 17 15.54 -12.17 -7.27
N LEU A 18 15.95 -11.97 -8.52
CA LEU A 18 15.08 -12.11 -9.69
C LEU A 18 14.58 -13.55 -9.83
N TRP A 19 15.46 -14.54 -9.62
CA TRP A 19 15.08 -15.96 -9.66
C TRP A 19 14.00 -16.30 -8.61
N LYS A 20 14.18 -15.82 -7.38
CA LYS A 20 13.17 -15.99 -6.32
C LYS A 20 11.83 -15.34 -6.68
N LEU A 21 11.85 -14.14 -7.26
CA LEU A 21 10.63 -13.44 -7.68
C LEU A 21 9.90 -14.19 -8.79
N HIS A 22 10.65 -14.67 -9.78
CA HIS A 22 10.12 -15.48 -10.87
C HIS A 22 9.43 -16.74 -10.33
N MET A 23 10.10 -17.54 -9.49
CA MET A 23 9.52 -18.75 -8.91
C MET A 23 8.30 -18.49 -8.03
N ALA A 24 8.26 -17.37 -7.31
CA ALA A 24 7.14 -17.02 -6.44
C ALA A 24 5.89 -16.56 -7.20
N SER A 25 6.02 -16.27 -8.50
CA SER A 25 4.96 -15.67 -9.32
C SER A 25 4.66 -16.45 -10.60
N SER A 26 5.43 -17.49 -10.91
CA SER A 26 5.11 -18.47 -11.93
C SER A 26 3.93 -19.32 -11.45
N VAL A 27 2.72 -18.96 -11.89
CA VAL A 27 1.47 -19.68 -11.55
C VAL A 27 1.20 -20.82 -12.54
N THR A 28 1.80 -20.77 -13.73
CA THR A 28 1.66 -21.79 -14.78
C THR A 28 3.01 -22.10 -15.42
N ASP A 29 3.22 -23.37 -15.76
CA ASP A 29 4.42 -23.79 -16.50
C ASP A 29 4.52 -23.06 -17.83
N GLY A 30 5.71 -22.52 -18.11
CA GLY A 30 6.02 -21.84 -19.38
C GLY A 30 5.79 -20.32 -19.41
N LEU A 31 5.14 -19.72 -18.41
CA LEU A 31 5.04 -18.25 -18.32
C LEU A 31 6.14 -17.65 -17.45
N ALA A 32 6.74 -16.57 -17.94
CA ALA A 32 7.69 -15.80 -17.16
C ALA A 32 7.01 -15.19 -15.93
N GLY A 33 7.37 -15.66 -14.73
CA GLY A 33 6.96 -15.04 -13.47
C GLY A 33 7.33 -13.55 -13.39
N ASN A 34 6.53 -12.78 -12.66
CA ASN A 34 6.69 -11.35 -12.44
C ASN A 34 7.99 -11.02 -11.66
N VAL A 35 8.95 -10.42 -12.38
CA VAL A 35 10.24 -9.94 -11.85
C VAL A 35 10.32 -8.41 -11.76
N ALA A 36 9.20 -7.70 -11.93
CA ALA A 36 9.18 -6.24 -11.93
C ALA A 36 9.68 -5.65 -10.61
N SER A 37 10.22 -4.42 -10.68
CA SER A 37 10.67 -3.72 -9.48
C SER A 37 9.51 -3.48 -8.52
N ARG A 38 9.66 -3.96 -7.28
CA ARG A 38 8.68 -3.76 -6.20
C ARG A 38 8.93 -2.47 -5.42
N ILE A 39 9.91 -1.65 -5.80
CA ILE A 39 10.24 -0.42 -5.08
C ILE A 39 9.07 0.57 -5.10
N LYS A 40 8.38 0.69 -6.25
CA LYS A 40 7.18 1.52 -6.36
C LYS A 40 6.09 0.95 -5.46
N GLY A 41 5.61 1.74 -4.50
CA GLY A 41 4.61 1.32 -3.50
C GLY A 41 5.19 0.66 -2.23
N HIS A 42 6.34 -0.01 -2.30
CA HIS A 42 7.01 -0.54 -1.10
C HIS A 42 8.06 0.41 -0.49
N SER A 43 8.42 1.49 -1.17
CA SER A 43 9.32 2.52 -0.67
C SER A 43 8.61 3.58 0.18
N GLY A 44 9.40 4.38 0.91
CA GLY A 44 8.92 5.50 1.70
C GLY A 44 8.39 5.12 3.09
N ARG A 45 7.95 6.15 3.82
CA ARG A 45 7.44 6.02 5.19
C ARG A 45 6.15 5.21 5.19
N LYS A 46 6.14 4.09 5.93
CA LYS A 46 4.95 3.28 6.13
C LYS A 46 3.93 3.99 7.01
N PRO A 47 2.62 3.82 6.76
CA PRO A 47 1.58 4.25 7.69
C PRO A 47 1.83 3.65 9.07
N LYS A 48 1.65 4.44 10.13
CA LYS A 48 1.77 3.94 11.51
C LYS A 48 0.64 2.99 11.88
N ILE A 49 -0.53 3.20 11.28
CA ILE A 49 -1.76 2.46 11.55
C ILE A 49 -2.07 1.64 10.29
N PRO A 50 -2.26 0.31 10.40
CA PRO A 50 -2.73 -0.53 9.31
C PRO A 50 -4.10 -0.09 8.78
N ASP A 51 -4.37 -0.35 7.50
CA ASP A 51 -5.63 0.04 6.86
C ASP A 51 -6.86 -0.60 7.54
N GLU A 52 -6.76 -1.87 7.96
CA GLU A 52 -7.85 -2.58 8.65
C GLU A 52 -8.19 -1.95 10.01
N GLU A 53 -7.17 -1.62 10.80
CA GLU A 53 -7.36 -0.94 12.08
C GLU A 53 -7.97 0.45 11.87
N LEU A 54 -7.49 1.17 10.86
CA LEU A 54 -8.00 2.48 10.51
C LEU A 54 -9.48 2.42 10.07
N LYS A 55 -9.86 1.41 9.28
CA LYS A 55 -11.24 1.14 8.87
C LYS A 55 -12.15 0.91 10.08
N ALA A 56 -11.73 0.06 11.01
CA ALA A 56 -12.46 -0.20 12.25
C ALA A 56 -12.63 1.07 13.10
N ARG A 57 -11.55 1.85 13.27
CA ARG A 57 -11.59 3.12 14.03
C ARG A 57 -12.52 4.15 13.39
N ILE A 58 -12.52 4.27 12.06
CA ILE A 58 -13.44 5.18 11.34
C ILE A 58 -14.88 4.71 11.45
N ALA A 59 -15.12 3.40 11.45
CA ALA A 59 -16.45 2.83 11.60
C ALA A 59 -17.04 3.09 13.00
N ALA A 60 -16.21 3.02 14.04
CA ALA A 60 -16.60 3.29 15.43
C ALA A 60 -16.93 4.77 15.71
N ILE A 61 -16.45 5.69 14.86
CA ILE A 61 -16.72 7.14 15.03
C ILE A 61 -18.16 7.46 14.57
N PRO A 62 -18.96 8.15 15.41
CA PRO A 62 -20.29 8.62 15.04
C PRO A 62 -20.29 9.47 13.76
N VAL A 63 -21.38 9.40 12.99
CA VAL A 63 -21.47 10.02 11.66
C VAL A 63 -21.22 11.53 11.72
N GLU A 64 -21.74 12.18 12.75
CA GLU A 64 -21.68 13.62 13.01
C GLU A 64 -20.22 14.09 13.10
N ARG A 65 -19.35 13.25 13.67
CA ARG A 65 -17.91 13.55 13.86
C ARG A 65 -17.05 13.23 12.64
N ARG A 66 -17.57 12.52 11.63
CA ARG A 66 -16.85 12.19 10.38
C ARG A 66 -17.41 12.86 9.13
N MET A 67 -18.17 13.95 9.27
CA MET A 67 -18.69 14.73 8.14
C MET A 67 -17.60 15.50 7.39
N THR A 68 -16.62 16.03 8.12
CA THR A 68 -15.53 16.85 7.57
C THR A 68 -14.18 16.20 7.80
N GLY A 69 -13.20 16.52 6.96
CA GLY A 69 -11.84 16.00 7.12
C GLY A 69 -11.21 16.39 8.47
N ARG A 70 -11.44 17.63 8.91
CA ARG A 70 -11.00 18.10 10.23
C ARG A 70 -11.69 17.33 11.36
N GLY A 71 -13.01 17.21 11.32
CA GLY A 71 -13.77 16.47 12.34
C GLY A 71 -13.29 15.02 12.47
N LEU A 72 -13.11 14.34 11.33
CA LEU A 72 -12.59 12.98 11.31
C LEU A 72 -11.16 12.91 11.86
N SER A 73 -10.29 13.85 11.48
CA SER A 73 -8.90 13.88 11.94
C SER A 73 -8.80 14.10 13.45
N THR A 74 -9.64 14.97 14.01
CA THR A 74 -9.72 15.22 15.45
C THR A 74 -10.24 13.98 16.18
N ALA A 75 -11.29 13.33 15.67
CA ALA A 75 -11.84 12.12 16.27
C ALA A 75 -10.87 10.93 16.22
N LEU A 76 -10.03 10.84 15.18
CA LEU A 76 -8.98 9.81 15.05
C LEU A 76 -7.67 10.18 15.76
N GLN A 77 -7.54 11.42 16.26
CA GLN A 77 -6.28 11.97 16.81
C GLN A 77 -5.11 11.84 15.82
N VAL A 78 -5.37 12.15 14.54
CA VAL A 78 -4.35 12.17 13.48
C VAL A 78 -4.29 13.54 12.84
N SER A 79 -3.20 13.82 12.12
CA SER A 79 -3.14 15.04 11.33
C SER A 79 -4.17 15.01 10.19
N ASN A 80 -4.76 16.16 9.87
CA ASN A 80 -5.70 16.28 8.74
C ASN A 80 -5.07 15.85 7.39
N SER A 81 -3.74 15.95 7.26
CA SER A 81 -3.00 15.45 6.10
C SER A 81 -3.11 13.94 5.88
N VAL A 82 -3.39 13.15 6.92
CA VAL A 82 -3.69 11.72 6.79
C VAL A 82 -5.03 11.55 6.09
N VAL A 83 -6.06 12.27 6.52
CA VAL A 83 -7.40 12.21 5.92
C VAL A 83 -7.37 12.64 4.45
N VAL A 84 -6.71 13.76 4.14
CA VAL A 84 -6.54 14.23 2.75
C VAL A 84 -5.83 13.19 1.89
N ARG A 85 -4.80 12.53 2.42
CA ARG A 85 -4.08 11.47 1.70
C ARG A 85 -4.96 10.26 1.42
N LEU A 86 -5.78 9.83 2.38
CA LEU A 86 -6.71 8.71 2.21
C LEU A 86 -7.76 8.99 1.14
N ILE A 87 -8.23 10.24 1.05
CA ILE A 87 -9.13 10.69 -0.02
C ILE A 87 -8.40 10.64 -1.36
N LYS A 88 -7.19 11.21 -1.44
CA LYS A 88 -6.39 11.22 -2.68
C LYS A 88 -6.02 9.81 -3.16
N SER A 89 -5.78 8.88 -2.25
CA SER A 89 -5.49 7.48 -2.58
C SER A 89 -6.75 6.65 -2.86
N GLY A 90 -7.94 7.24 -2.80
CA GLY A 90 -9.21 6.55 -3.06
C GLY A 90 -9.68 5.61 -1.95
N LYS A 91 -9.01 5.58 -0.79
CA LYS A 91 -9.35 4.68 0.33
C LYS A 91 -10.52 5.22 1.16
N LEU A 92 -10.70 6.54 1.16
CA LEU A 92 -11.79 7.24 1.85
C LEU A 92 -12.64 8.01 0.84
N ARG A 93 -13.95 7.74 0.79
CA ARG A 93 -14.88 8.53 -0.03
C ARG A 93 -15.58 9.60 0.80
N ARG A 94 -15.85 10.72 0.14
CA ARG A 94 -16.79 11.73 0.62
C ARG A 94 -18.19 11.44 0.11
N HIS A 95 -19.14 11.35 1.04
CA HIS A 95 -20.57 11.50 0.78
C HIS A 95 -21.08 12.81 1.36
N PRO A 96 -22.25 13.30 0.92
CA PRO A 96 -22.85 14.53 1.45
C PRO A 96 -22.96 14.53 2.98
N LYS A 97 -23.22 13.38 3.59
CA LYS A 97 -23.48 13.24 5.04
C LYS A 97 -22.36 12.56 5.84
N LYS A 98 -21.33 11.99 5.19
CA LYS A 98 -20.24 11.29 5.91
C LYS A 98 -19.01 11.04 5.03
N LEU A 99 -17.86 10.91 5.69
CA LEU A 99 -16.69 10.23 5.14
C LEU A 99 -16.75 8.75 5.52
N HIS A 100 -16.53 7.86 4.57
CA HIS A 100 -16.50 6.42 4.82
C HIS A 100 -15.35 5.76 4.08
N TYR A 101 -14.82 4.71 4.69
CA TYR A 101 -13.73 3.91 4.14
C TYR A 101 -14.32 2.91 3.13
N ILE A 102 -13.71 2.78 1.95
CA ILE A 102 -14.24 1.96 0.83
C ILE A 102 -13.51 0.62 0.72
N MET A 103 -12.21 0.59 1.02
CA MET A 103 -11.34 -0.58 0.84
C MET A 103 -11.41 -1.53 2.03
#